data_AF-A0A2V2GIW0-F1
#
_entry.id   AF-A0A2V2GIW0-F1
#
_cell.length_a   1.000
_cell.length_b   1.000
_cell.length_c   1.000
_cell.angle_alpha   90.00
_cell.angle_beta   90.00
_cell.angle_gamma   90.00
#
_symmetry.space_group_name_H-M   'P 1'
#
loop_
_entity.id
_entity.type
_entity.pdbx_description
1 polymer ?
#
loop_
_entity_poly.entity_id
_entity_poly.type
_entity_poly.pdbx_seq_one_letter_code
_entity_poly.pdbx_strand_id
1 'polypeptide(L)'
;MNEIKETKSELKDIRSEQEETRKKLDNHIEKGEETKADGYRSQVLRFNNELVRGLGHTEEDFDDILDVIGKYEDYCKTHSNYKNNKMPFAIKNVGRVYDEMLRTNGFLKPKE
;
A
#
# COMPACT_ATOMS: atom_id res chain seq x y z
N MET A 1 -34.98 -37.76 -20.81
CA MET A 1 -35.45 -37.23 -19.50
C MET A 1 -34.39 -37.36 -18.41
N ASN A 2 -33.65 -38.47 -18.32
CA ASN A 2 -32.51 -38.61 -17.39
C ASN A 2 -31.33 -37.69 -17.72
N GLU A 3 -30.90 -37.63 -18.99
CA GLU A 3 -29.78 -36.74 -19.40
C GLU A 3 -30.05 -35.27 -19.07
N ILE A 4 -31.25 -34.75 -19.35
CA ILE A 4 -31.63 -33.36 -19.01
C ILE A 4 -31.55 -33.12 -17.49
N LYS A 5 -31.91 -34.11 -16.67
CA LYS A 5 -31.84 -34.00 -15.20
C LYS A 5 -30.39 -34.01 -14.71
N GLU A 6 -29.56 -34.84 -15.33
CA GLU A 6 -28.12 -34.96 -15.05
C GLU A 6 -27.38 -33.68 -15.43
N THR A 7 -27.56 -33.18 -16.66
CA THR A 7 -27.00 -31.89 -17.10
C THR A 7 -27.45 -30.73 -16.21
N LYS A 8 -28.70 -30.72 -15.73
CA LYS A 8 -29.19 -29.69 -14.81
C LYS A 8 -28.52 -29.77 -13.44
N SER A 9 -28.16 -30.97 -12.98
CA SER A 9 -27.39 -31.17 -11.76
C SER A 9 -25.96 -30.65 -11.94
N GLU A 10 -25.28 -31.06 -13.01
CA GLU A 10 -23.92 -30.60 -13.33
C GLU A 10 -23.86 -29.07 -13.46
N LEU A 11 -24.84 -28.45 -14.13
CA LEU A 11 -24.94 -26.99 -14.23
C LEU A 11 -25.11 -26.30 -12.87
N LYS A 12 -25.81 -26.94 -11.92
CA LYS A 12 -25.95 -26.42 -10.56
C LYS A 12 -24.62 -26.50 -9.81
N ASP A 13 -23.90 -27.60 -9.98
CA ASP A 13 -22.60 -27.83 -9.33
C ASP A 13 -21.56 -26.86 -9.88
N ILE A 14 -21.47 -26.70 -11.20
CA ILE A 14 -20.61 -25.70 -11.86
C ILE A 14 -20.92 -24.29 -11.36
N ARG A 15 -22.20 -23.93 -11.22
CA ARG A 15 -22.59 -22.62 -10.70
C ARG A 15 -22.13 -22.41 -9.26
N SER A 16 -22.22 -23.44 -8.42
CA SER A 16 -21.75 -23.40 -7.03
C SER A 16 -20.23 -23.21 -6.97
N GLU A 17 -19.48 -23.99 -7.75
CA GLU A 17 -18.02 -23.88 -7.83
C GLU A 17 -17.58 -22.50 -8.35
N GLN A 18 -18.32 -21.94 -9.32
CA GLN A 18 -18.03 -20.61 -9.86
C GLN A 18 -18.27 -19.52 -8.81
N GLU A 19 -19.32 -19.65 -7.99
CA GLU A 19 -19.58 -18.72 -6.89
C GLU A 19 -18.50 -18.80 -5.81
N GLU A 20 -18.06 -20.00 -5.45
CA GLU A 20 -16.97 -20.21 -4.50
C GLU A 20 -15.64 -19.63 -5.02
N THR A 21 -15.34 -19.86 -6.30
CA THR A 21 -14.15 -19.30 -6.95
C THR A 21 -14.15 -17.78 -6.92
N ARG A 22 -15.30 -17.14 -7.20
CA ARG A 22 -15.45 -15.68 -7.12
C ARG A 22 -15.16 -15.16 -5.72
N LYS A 23 -15.73 -15.79 -4.68
CA LYS A 23 -15.48 -15.41 -3.27
C LYS A 23 -14.01 -15.55 -2.90
N LYS A 24 -13.33 -16.62 -3.35
CA LYS A 24 -11.89 -16.80 -3.11
C LYS A 24 -11.05 -15.72 -3.80
N LEU A 25 -11.44 -15.31 -5.01
CA LEU A 25 -10.77 -14.25 -5.76
C LEU A 25 -10.93 -12.89 -5.07
N ASP A 26 -12.16 -12.52 -4.69
CA ASP A 26 -12.43 -11.25 -4.01
C ASP A 26 -11.61 -11.15 -2.70
N ASN A 27 -11.59 -12.22 -1.91
CA ASN A 27 -10.76 -12.30 -0.69
C ASN A 27 -9.26 -12.20 -0.98
N HIS A 28 -8.78 -12.74 -2.11
CA HIS A 28 -7.37 -12.65 -2.48
C HIS A 28 -6.98 -11.24 -2.91
N ILE A 29 -7.86 -10.55 -3.65
CA ILE A 29 -7.69 -9.15 -4.03
C ILE A 29 -7.58 -8.28 -2.78
N GLU A 30 -8.53 -8.41 -1.84
CA GLU A 30 -8.54 -7.65 -0.59
C GLU A 30 -7.24 -7.84 0.22
N LYS A 31 -6.81 -9.10 0.40
CA LYS A 31 -5.53 -9.42 1.06
C LYS A 31 -4.33 -8.86 0.31
N GLY A 32 -4.39 -8.84 -1.02
CA GLY A 32 -3.35 -8.28 -1.87
C GLY A 32 -3.22 -6.76 -1.68
N GLU A 33 -4.34 -6.04 -1.56
CA GLU A 33 -4.35 -4.61 -1.29
C GLU A 33 -3.81 -4.28 0.12
N GLU A 34 -4.23 -5.04 1.14
CA GLU A 34 -3.69 -4.88 2.50
C GLU A 34 -2.18 -5.16 2.56
N THR A 35 -1.71 -6.20 1.86
CA THR A 35 -0.27 -6.50 1.77
C THR A 35 0.51 -5.37 1.11
N LYS A 36 -0.05 -4.71 0.08
CA LYS A 36 0.57 -3.54 -0.55
C LYS A 36 0.64 -2.36 0.43
N ALA A 37 -0.44 -2.10 1.16
CA ALA A 37 -0.49 -1.04 2.17
C ALA A 37 0.56 -1.26 3.28
N ASP A 38 0.73 -2.50 3.72
CA ASP A 38 1.78 -2.91 4.65
C ASP A 38 3.19 -2.65 4.10
N GLY A 39 3.38 -2.87 2.80
CA GLY A 39 4.60 -2.53 2.08
C GLY A 39 4.88 -1.02 2.05
N TYR A 40 3.88 -0.19 1.75
CA TYR A 40 4.02 1.27 1.78
C TYR A 40 4.34 1.77 3.18
N ARG A 41 3.63 1.26 4.21
CA ARG A 41 3.91 1.55 5.62
C ARG A 41 5.36 1.26 5.98
N SER A 42 5.85 0.07 5.61
CA SER A 42 7.24 -0.34 5.90
C SER A 42 8.26 0.63 5.29
N GLN A 43 8.04 1.07 4.05
CA GLN A 43 8.91 2.01 3.36
C GLN A 43 8.94 3.38 4.04
N VAL A 44 7.78 3.96 4.36
CA VAL A 44 7.70 5.28 5.03
C VAL A 44 8.34 5.24 6.41
N LEU A 45 8.09 4.18 7.19
CA LEU A 45 8.71 4.03 8.52
C LEU A 45 10.23 3.87 8.43
N ARG A 46 10.73 3.14 7.43
CA ARG A 46 12.18 3.00 7.18
C ARG A 46 12.79 4.35 6.84
N PHE A 47 12.24 5.05 5.86
CA PHE A 47 12.72 6.37 5.44
C PHE A 47 12.71 7.36 6.61
N ASN A 48 11.62 7.42 7.38
CA ASN A 48 11.57 8.25 8.58
C ASN A 48 12.66 7.88 9.61
N ASN A 49 12.96 6.60 9.79
CA ASN A 49 14.06 6.17 10.66
C ASN A 49 15.43 6.62 10.13
N GLU A 50 15.62 6.64 8.82
CA GLU A 50 16.83 7.17 8.17
C GLU A 50 16.98 8.68 8.46
N LEU A 51 15.89 9.45 8.34
CA LEU A 51 15.87 10.86 8.72
C LEU A 51 16.18 11.08 10.22
N VAL A 52 15.60 10.28 11.11
CA VAL A 52 15.87 10.35 12.56
C VAL A 52 17.34 10.04 12.87
N ARG A 53 18.00 9.22 12.05
CA ARG A 53 19.43 8.90 12.16
C ARG A 53 20.34 9.97 11.53
N GLY A 54 19.76 11.01 10.92
CA GLY A 54 20.50 12.08 10.25
C GLY A 54 21.13 11.65 8.93
N LEU A 55 20.58 10.63 8.27
CA LEU A 55 21.02 10.26 6.92
C LEU A 55 20.54 11.32 5.92
N GLY A 56 21.45 11.74 5.04
CA GLY A 56 21.15 12.66 3.95
C GLY A 56 20.50 11.93 2.77
N HIS A 57 19.58 12.60 2.10
CA HIS A 57 18.80 12.07 0.97
C HIS A 57 18.80 13.06 -0.18
N THR A 58 18.68 12.55 -1.40
CA THR A 58 18.52 13.36 -2.61
C THR A 58 17.09 13.92 -2.68
N GLU A 59 16.83 14.85 -3.59
CA GLU A 59 15.47 15.33 -3.86
C GLU A 59 14.58 14.20 -4.42
N GLU A 60 15.13 13.35 -5.29
CA GLU A 60 14.46 12.18 -5.86
C GLU A 60 14.03 11.17 -4.78
N ASP A 61 14.88 10.92 -3.77
CA ASP A 61 14.52 10.06 -2.64
C ASP A 61 13.29 10.59 -1.86
N PHE A 62 13.16 11.92 -1.76
CA PHE A 62 12.00 12.55 -1.12
C PHE A 62 10.75 12.46 -2.00
N ASP A 63 10.87 12.69 -3.30
CA ASP A 63 9.74 12.59 -4.23
C ASP A 63 9.19 11.15 -4.23
N ASP A 64 10.06 10.14 -4.27
CA ASP A 64 9.69 8.73 -4.20
C ASP A 64 8.92 8.40 -2.91
N ILE A 65 9.39 8.87 -1.76
CA ILE A 65 8.70 8.57 -0.49
C ILE A 65 7.38 9.33 -0.35
N LEU A 66 7.27 10.54 -0.90
CA LEU A 66 6.02 11.31 -0.92
C LEU A 66 4.96 10.61 -1.78
N ASP A 67 5.36 10.03 -2.92
CA ASP A 67 4.49 9.19 -3.75
C ASP A 67 4.01 7.93 -3.01
N VAL A 68 4.90 7.30 -2.23
CA VAL A 68 4.54 6.15 -1.38
C VAL A 68 3.57 6.56 -0.27
N ILE A 69 3.76 7.74 0.33
CA ILE A 69 2.82 8.30 1.32
C ILE A 69 1.44 8.52 0.69
N GLY A 70 1.37 9.10 -0.51
CA GLY A 70 0.11 9.28 -1.24
C GLY A 70 -0.64 7.97 -1.46
N LYS A 71 0.05 6.94 -1.95
CA LYS A 71 -0.52 5.58 -2.15
C LYS A 71 -1.02 4.97 -0.84
N TYR A 72 -0.29 5.17 0.26
CA TYR A 72 -0.69 4.72 1.59
C TYR A 72 -1.95 5.45 2.08
N GLU A 73 -2.01 6.76 1.93
CA GLU A 73 -3.16 7.56 2.36
C GLU A 73 -4.41 7.24 1.55
N ASP A 74 -4.27 7.02 0.24
CA ASP A 74 -5.37 6.59 -0.64
C ASP A 74 -5.96 5.25 -0.20
N TYR A 75 -5.13 4.28 0.17
CA TYR A 75 -5.60 3.03 0.75
C TYR A 75 -6.37 3.26 2.07
N CYS A 76 -5.85 4.11 2.95
CA CYS A 76 -6.48 4.39 4.24
C CYS A 76 -7.86 5.10 4.11
N LYS A 77 -8.08 5.90 3.06
CA LYS A 77 -9.37 6.58 2.82
C LYS A 77 -10.53 5.60 2.65
N THR A 78 -10.26 4.43 2.04
CA THR A 78 -11.26 3.38 1.81
C THR A 78 -11.25 2.28 2.87
N HIS A 79 -10.24 2.26 3.75
CA HIS A 79 -10.03 1.21 4.77
C HIS A 79 -9.91 1.79 6.18
N SER A 80 -10.99 2.39 6.70
CA SER A 80 -10.97 3.10 8.00
C SER A 80 -10.58 2.23 9.22
N ASN A 81 -10.71 0.91 9.10
CA ASN A 81 -10.33 -0.04 10.17
C ASN A 81 -8.84 -0.40 10.16
N TYR A 82 -8.08 -0.01 9.13
CA TYR A 82 -6.66 -0.30 9.02
C TYR A 82 -5.88 0.49 10.07
N LYS A 83 -5.36 -0.22 11.09
CA LYS A 83 -4.72 0.41 12.27
C LYS A 83 -3.27 0.74 12.01
N ASN A 84 -2.90 2.01 12.17
CA ASN A 84 -1.50 2.41 12.04
C ASN A 84 -1.14 3.70 12.80
N ASN A 85 -1.05 3.58 14.11
CA ASN A 85 -0.80 4.69 15.05
C ASN A 85 0.56 5.40 14.87
N LYS A 86 1.55 4.78 14.20
CA LYS A 86 2.88 5.39 14.00
C LYS A 86 2.96 6.27 12.75
N MET A 87 2.15 6.01 11.72
CA MET A 87 2.26 6.72 10.45
C MET A 87 2.01 8.22 10.51
N PRO A 88 1.02 8.73 11.27
CA PRO A 88 0.81 10.17 11.36
C PRO A 88 2.08 10.94 11.80
N PHE A 89 2.86 10.35 12.71
CA PHE A 89 4.12 10.95 13.17
C PHE A 89 5.22 10.85 12.11
N ALA A 90 5.34 9.71 11.44
CA ALA A 90 6.33 9.51 10.38
C ALA A 90 6.07 10.45 9.19
N ILE A 91 4.84 10.49 8.67
CA ILE A 91 4.43 11.37 7.57
C ILE A 91 4.71 12.83 7.92
N LYS A 92 4.34 13.27 9.13
CA LYS A 92 4.60 14.62 9.60
C LYS A 92 6.10 14.96 9.64
N ASN A 93 6.94 14.04 10.09
CA ASN A 93 8.38 14.29 10.14
C ASN A 93 9.01 14.29 8.73
N VAL A 94 8.59 13.40 7.84
CA VAL A 94 9.04 13.39 6.43
C VAL A 94 8.72 14.73 5.77
N GLY A 95 7.48 15.21 5.86
CA GLY A 95 7.08 16.52 5.30
C GLY A 95 7.87 17.68 5.90
N ARG A 96 8.06 17.70 7.23
CA ARG A 96 8.87 18.74 7.90
C ARG A 96 10.31 18.78 7.39
N VAL A 97 10.95 17.62 7.22
CA VAL A 97 12.34 17.58 6.73
C VAL A 97 12.41 17.96 5.26
N TYR A 98 11.44 17.54 4.44
CA TYR A 98 11.38 17.95 3.04
C TYR A 98 11.29 19.48 2.88
N ASP A 99 10.39 20.13 3.64
CA ASP A 99 10.28 21.59 3.67
C ASP A 99 11.60 22.27 4.08
N GLU A 100 12.32 21.67 5.03
CA GLU A 100 13.63 22.14 5.47
C GLU A 100 14.69 22.01 4.37
N MET A 101 14.71 20.90 3.64
CA MET A 101 15.62 20.67 2.51
C MET A 101 15.35 21.64 1.35
N LEU A 102 14.08 21.88 1.02
CA LEU A 102 13.69 22.88 0.01
C LEU A 102 14.16 24.29 0.39
N ARG A 103 13.94 24.68 1.65
CA ARG A 103 14.33 26.02 2.16
C ARG A 103 15.85 26.22 2.16
N THR A 104 16.61 25.16 2.45
CA THR A 104 18.06 25.24 2.65
C THR A 104 18.87 24.81 1.42
N ASN A 105 18.22 24.25 0.39
CA ASN A 105 18.87 23.46 -0.65
C ASN A 105 19.81 22.38 -0.05
N GLY A 106 19.35 21.75 1.03
CA GLY A 106 20.11 20.81 1.85
C GLY A 106 20.19 19.37 1.32
N PHE A 107 19.56 19.10 0.17
CA PHE A 107 19.55 17.78 -0.45
C PHE A 107 20.97 17.27 -0.74
N LEU A 108 21.16 15.96 -0.53
CA LEU A 108 22.38 15.28 -0.94
C LEU A 108 22.56 15.44 -2.45
N LYS A 109 23.73 15.94 -2.87
CA LYS A 109 24.08 16.05 -4.29
C LYS A 109 24.90 14.82 -4.71
N PRO A 110 24.73 14.33 -5.94
CA PRO A 110 25.60 13.29 -6.48
C PRO A 110 27.07 13.69 -6.36
N LYS A 111 27.96 12.74 -6.11
CA LYS A 111 29.40 12.99 -6.26
C LYS A 111 29.70 13.16 -7.75
N GLU A 112 30.30 14.30 -8.09
CA GLU A 112 30.92 14.53 -9.41
C GLU A 112 32.08 13.56 -9.68
#